data_AF-A0A2E8ECY1-F1
#
_entry.id   AF-A0A2E8ECY1-F1
#
_cell.length_a   1.000
_cell.length_b   1.000
_cell.length_c   1.000
_cell.angle_alpha   90.00
_cell.angle_beta   90.00
_cell.angle_gamma   90.00
#
_symmetry.space_group_name_H-M   'P 1'
#
loop_
_entity.id
_entity.type
_entity.pdbx_description
1 polymer ?
#
loop_
_entity_poly.entity_id
_entity_poly.type
_entity_poly.pdbx_seq_one_letter_code
_entity_poly.pdbx_strand_id
1 'polypeptide(L)'
;MKAELLSHTPIERLKKNAKEGLTDNDLLSHTAFTFAIEGISRACSHQLVRHRVASYSQQSQRYITEKKLREKIVTPSSIGERSEIFRDLVEASGEAYGKLVESGVPKEDARFVLPNAAETSMIMTMDGESLNHFFGLRCCERAQWEIRDLADAMLLEVIAVAPSLFKETGPYCSQRGYCTEGRFTCNRINEVKEQYKELRERS
;
A
#
# COMPACT_ATOMS: atom_id res chain seq x y z
N MET A 1 -4.56 9.27 -3.65
CA MET A 1 -4.48 7.92 -3.07
C MET A 1 -5.48 7.83 -1.92
N LYS A 2 -6.17 6.70 -1.79
CA LYS A 2 -7.12 6.39 -0.71
C LYS A 2 -6.88 4.96 -0.24
N ALA A 3 -6.85 4.76 1.08
CA ALA A 3 -6.88 3.46 1.73
C ALA A 3 -7.98 3.51 2.79
N GLU A 4 -9.09 2.81 2.55
CA GLU A 4 -10.25 2.80 3.43
C GLU A 4 -10.44 1.39 3.99
N LEU A 5 -10.57 1.27 5.30
CA LEU A 5 -10.89 0.00 5.93
C LEU A 5 -12.38 -0.33 5.76
N LEU A 6 -12.67 -1.36 4.96
CA LEU A 6 -14.03 -1.81 4.67
C LEU A 6 -14.58 -2.74 5.75
N SER A 7 -13.73 -3.60 6.31
CA SER A 7 -14.14 -4.56 7.34
C SER A 7 -12.95 -5.04 8.16
N HIS A 8 -13.22 -5.43 9.41
CA HIS A 8 -12.23 -6.07 10.26
C HIS A 8 -12.84 -7.10 11.22
N THR A 9 -12.03 -8.02 11.72
CA THR A 9 -12.39 -8.90 12.84
C THR A 9 -12.29 -8.12 14.15
N PRO A 10 -13.37 -7.98 14.95
CA PRO A 10 -13.28 -7.34 16.26
C PRO A 10 -12.54 -8.24 17.25
N ILE A 11 -11.40 -7.78 17.77
CA ILE A 11 -10.55 -8.56 18.67
C ILE A 11 -11.28 -9.04 19.94
N GLU A 12 -12.21 -8.24 20.45
CA GLU A 12 -13.03 -8.57 21.62
C GLU A 12 -13.86 -9.85 21.43
N ARG A 13 -14.28 -10.16 20.19
CA ARG A 13 -14.96 -11.42 19.90
C ARG A 13 -14.04 -12.62 20.04
N LEU A 14 -12.77 -12.46 19.66
CA LEU A 14 -11.76 -13.52 19.83
C LEU A 14 -11.43 -13.70 21.31
N LYS A 15 -11.17 -12.60 22.03
CA LYS A 15 -10.89 -12.62 23.47
C LYS A 15 -11.97 -13.31 24.30
N LYS A 16 -13.25 -13.03 24.00
CA LYS A 16 -14.39 -13.65 24.70
C LYS A 16 -14.40 -15.18 24.59
N ASN A 17 -13.86 -15.73 23.51
CA ASN A 17 -13.85 -17.18 23.25
C ASN A 17 -12.46 -17.81 23.45
N ALA A 18 -11.44 -16.99 23.72
CA ALA A 18 -10.10 -17.43 24.05
C ALA A 18 -10.10 -18.00 25.47
N LYS A 19 -9.44 -19.15 25.66
CA LYS A 19 -9.21 -19.72 27.00
C LYS A 19 -8.16 -18.88 27.75
N GLU A 20 -8.15 -19.00 29.07
CA GLU A 20 -7.14 -18.37 29.92
C GLU A 20 -5.71 -18.68 29.42
N GLY A 21 -4.87 -17.64 29.35
CA GLY A 21 -3.46 -17.73 28.95
C GLY A 21 -3.14 -17.30 27.51
N LEU A 22 -4.13 -17.07 26.65
CA LEU A 22 -3.89 -16.51 25.31
C LEU A 22 -3.72 -14.99 25.35
N THR A 23 -2.69 -14.48 24.68
CA THR A 23 -2.37 -13.05 24.58
C THR A 23 -2.94 -12.43 23.30
N ASP A 24 -2.99 -11.10 23.24
CA ASP A 24 -3.38 -10.36 22.04
C ASP A 24 -2.51 -10.71 20.82
N ASN A 25 -1.23 -11.00 21.03
CA ASN A 25 -0.32 -11.42 19.97
C ASN A 25 -0.66 -12.82 19.44
N ASP A 26 -1.05 -13.75 20.31
CA ASP A 26 -1.46 -15.10 19.89
C ASP A 26 -2.75 -15.06 19.05
N LEU A 27 -3.59 -14.05 19.27
CA LEU A 27 -4.84 -13.84 18.54
C LEU A 27 -4.68 -13.02 17.25
N LEU A 28 -3.51 -12.43 17.03
CA LEU A 28 -3.29 -11.46 15.95
C LEU A 28 -3.47 -12.09 14.56
N SER A 29 -2.96 -13.30 14.36
CA SER A 29 -3.09 -14.06 13.10
C SER A 29 -4.52 -14.55 12.81
N HIS A 30 -5.41 -14.48 13.80
CA HIS A 30 -6.83 -14.82 13.66
C HIS A 30 -7.71 -13.61 13.31
N THR A 31 -7.13 -12.41 13.31
CA THR A 31 -7.82 -11.20 12.84
C THR A 31 -7.69 -11.09 11.32
N ALA A 32 -8.63 -10.37 10.68
CA ALA A 32 -8.58 -10.07 9.26
C ALA A 32 -9.00 -8.60 9.07
N PHE A 33 -8.35 -7.91 8.15
CA PHE A 33 -8.62 -6.51 7.81
C PHE A 33 -8.69 -6.38 6.31
N THR A 34 -9.78 -5.80 5.80
CA THR A 34 -10.03 -5.62 4.37
C THR A 34 -10.05 -4.15 4.01
N PHE A 35 -9.25 -3.76 3.03
CA PHE A 35 -9.10 -2.38 2.58
C PHE A 35 -9.55 -2.22 1.13
N ALA A 36 -10.22 -1.10 0.83
CA ALA A 36 -10.31 -0.55 -0.51
C ALA A 36 -9.12 0.40 -0.73
N ILE A 37 -8.30 0.10 -1.73
CA ILE A 37 -7.12 0.88 -2.10
C ILE A 37 -7.34 1.47 -3.48
N GLU A 38 -7.22 2.79 -3.60
CA GLU A 38 -7.43 3.53 -4.85
C GLU A 38 -6.37 4.62 -5.05
N GLY A 39 -6.16 5.02 -6.31
CA GLY A 39 -5.23 6.11 -6.62
C GLY A 39 -3.77 5.74 -6.36
N ILE A 40 -3.40 4.47 -6.55
CA ILE A 40 -2.01 3.98 -6.50
C ILE A 40 -1.54 3.61 -7.90
N SER A 41 -0.23 3.71 -8.14
CA SER A 41 0.40 3.36 -9.40
C SER A 41 0.52 1.84 -9.56
N ARG A 42 0.70 1.38 -10.81
CA ARG A 42 1.08 -0.01 -11.06
C ARG A 42 2.40 -0.37 -10.37
N ALA A 43 3.37 0.54 -10.36
CA ALA A 43 4.63 0.35 -9.62
C ALA A 43 4.43 0.09 -8.12
N CYS A 44 3.53 0.83 -7.48
CA CYS A 44 3.18 0.61 -6.07
C CYS A 44 2.45 -0.73 -5.88
N SER A 45 1.46 -1.03 -6.72
CA SER A 45 0.74 -2.31 -6.64
C SER A 45 1.66 -3.52 -6.80
N HIS A 46 2.68 -3.44 -7.67
CA HIS A 46 3.66 -4.50 -7.87
C HIS A 46 4.59 -4.73 -6.67
N GLN A 47 4.75 -3.74 -5.78
CA GLN A 47 5.43 -3.91 -4.49
C GLN A 47 4.50 -4.47 -3.42
N LEU A 48 3.22 -4.06 -3.46
CA LEU A 48 2.20 -4.48 -2.51
C LEU A 48 1.89 -5.98 -2.63
N VAL A 49 1.64 -6.48 -3.85
CA VAL A 49 1.29 -7.90 -4.09
C VAL A 49 2.43 -8.90 -3.82
N ARG A 50 3.61 -8.41 -3.41
CA ARG A 50 4.72 -9.26 -2.96
C ARG A 50 4.51 -9.79 -1.54
N HIS A 51 3.57 -9.21 -0.80
CA HIS A 51 3.14 -9.70 0.51
C HIS A 51 2.14 -10.84 0.32
N ARG A 52 2.67 -12.07 0.28
CA ARG A 52 1.92 -13.26 -0.15
C ARG A 52 0.84 -13.72 0.83
N VAL A 53 0.96 -13.37 2.11
CA VAL A 53 -0.02 -13.73 3.14
C VAL A 53 -1.11 -12.66 3.16
N ALA A 54 -1.84 -12.57 2.04
CA ALA A 54 -2.93 -11.65 1.81
C ALA A 54 -3.76 -12.10 0.60
N SER A 55 -5.00 -11.64 0.53
CA SER A 55 -5.90 -11.81 -0.61
C SER A 55 -6.03 -10.51 -1.36
N TYR A 56 -6.00 -10.56 -2.69
CA TYR A 56 -6.04 -9.38 -3.56
C TYR A 56 -7.07 -9.53 -4.67
N SER A 57 -7.86 -8.48 -4.88
CA SER A 57 -8.72 -8.32 -6.05
C SER A 57 -8.40 -7.00 -6.72
N GLN A 58 -7.60 -7.03 -7.79
CA GLN A 58 -7.10 -5.83 -8.46
C GLN A 58 -7.85 -5.55 -9.76
N GLN A 59 -8.07 -4.26 -10.05
CA GLN A 59 -8.60 -3.82 -11.34
C GLN A 59 -7.70 -4.32 -12.48
N SER A 60 -8.29 -5.11 -13.39
CA SER A 60 -7.58 -5.61 -14.57
C SER A 60 -7.43 -4.54 -15.63
N GLN A 61 -6.20 -4.35 -16.12
CA GLN A 61 -5.92 -3.50 -17.27
C GLN A 61 -6.52 -4.02 -18.59
N ARG A 62 -6.90 -5.30 -18.68
CA ARG A 62 -7.49 -5.90 -19.90
C ARG A 62 -8.81 -5.24 -20.31
N TYR A 63 -9.47 -4.54 -19.39
CA TYR A 63 -10.76 -3.89 -19.60
C TYR A 63 -10.70 -2.36 -19.52
N ILE A 64 -9.49 -1.76 -19.46
CA ILE A 64 -9.32 -0.30 -19.39
C ILE A 64 -9.42 0.33 -20.79
N THR A 65 -10.05 1.51 -20.85
CA THR A 65 -10.19 2.32 -22.06
C THR A 65 -9.16 3.44 -22.10
N GLU A 66 -8.77 3.86 -23.30
CA GLU A 66 -7.76 4.91 -23.56
C GLU A 66 -8.05 6.23 -22.82
N LYS A 67 -9.28 6.72 -22.87
CA LYS A 67 -9.68 7.97 -22.20
C LYS A 67 -9.42 7.96 -20.69
N LYS A 68 -9.54 6.80 -20.03
CA LYS A 68 -9.29 6.69 -18.59
C LYS A 68 -7.80 6.76 -18.23
N LEU A 69 -6.90 6.51 -19.17
CA LEU A 69 -5.45 6.50 -18.91
C LEU A 69 -4.85 7.91 -18.85
N ARG A 70 -5.40 8.86 -19.62
CA ARG A 70 -4.97 10.26 -19.58
C ARG A 70 -5.27 10.92 -18.23
N GLU A 71 -6.34 10.50 -17.57
CA GLU A 71 -6.84 11.11 -16.32
C GLU A 71 -6.36 10.38 -15.05
N LYS A 72 -5.89 9.13 -15.17
CA LYS A 72 -5.60 8.25 -14.03
C LYS A 72 -4.14 7.84 -14.01
N ILE A 73 -3.27 8.78 -13.61
CA ILE A 73 -1.83 8.61 -13.51
C ILE A 73 -1.36 9.12 -12.15
N VAL A 74 -0.46 8.37 -11.51
CA VAL A 74 0.24 8.83 -10.32
C VAL A 74 1.56 9.50 -10.72
N THR A 75 1.70 10.78 -10.38
CA THR A 75 2.90 11.58 -10.68
C THR A 75 3.74 11.75 -9.41
N PRO A 76 4.96 11.19 -9.34
CA PRO A 76 5.87 11.45 -8.23
C PRO A 76 6.19 12.93 -8.06
N SER A 77 6.21 13.41 -6.81
CA SER A 77 6.52 14.81 -6.47
C SER A 77 7.91 15.24 -6.94
N SER A 78 8.87 14.31 -7.00
CA SER A 78 10.23 14.55 -7.48
C SER A 78 10.33 14.91 -8.97
N ILE A 79 9.26 14.70 -9.75
CA ILE A 79 9.19 15.16 -11.14
C ILE A 79 9.12 16.69 -11.19
N GLY A 80 8.40 17.31 -10.25
CA GLY A 80 8.33 18.78 -10.10
C GLY A 80 8.03 19.50 -11.41
N GLU A 81 8.86 20.48 -11.76
CA GLU A 81 8.74 21.31 -12.97
C GLU A 81 8.85 20.51 -14.28
N ARG A 82 9.40 19.29 -14.25
CA ARG A 82 9.57 18.42 -15.44
C ARG A 82 8.28 17.67 -15.80
N SER A 83 7.15 18.13 -15.26
CA SER A 83 5.83 17.54 -15.45
C SER A 83 5.41 17.45 -16.91
N GLU A 84 5.92 18.34 -17.78
CA GLU A 84 5.66 18.31 -19.23
C GLU A 84 6.25 17.05 -19.87
N ILE A 85 7.54 16.78 -19.67
CA ILE A 85 8.21 15.56 -20.19
C ILE A 85 7.45 14.29 -19.78
N PHE A 86 6.99 14.24 -18.53
CA PHE A 86 6.24 13.11 -18.02
C PHE A 86 4.84 13.00 -18.64
N ARG A 87 4.12 14.12 -18.76
CA ARG A 87 2.79 14.17 -19.38
C ARG A 87 2.85 13.79 -20.86
N ASP A 88 3.85 14.28 -21.59
CA ASP A 88 4.04 13.99 -23.02
C ASP A 88 4.24 12.49 -23.25
N LEU A 89 5.06 11.83 -22.41
CA LEU A 89 5.26 10.39 -22.48
C LEU A 89 3.96 9.62 -22.19
N VAL A 90 3.23 10.02 -21.15
CA VAL A 90 1.95 9.42 -20.78
C VAL A 90 0.94 9.54 -21.91
N GLU A 91 0.86 10.71 -22.55
CA GLU A 91 -0.03 10.96 -23.68
C GLU A 91 0.35 10.08 -24.87
N ALA A 92 1.64 10.06 -25.24
CA ALA A 92 2.14 9.22 -26.33
C ALA A 92 1.86 7.72 -26.08
N SER A 93 2.04 7.23 -24.85
CA SER A 93 1.70 5.86 -24.46
C SER A 93 0.20 5.58 -24.58
N GLY A 94 -0.66 6.53 -24.21
CA GLY A 94 -2.12 6.41 -24.36
C GLY A 94 -2.53 6.30 -25.84
N GLU A 95 -2.01 7.18 -26.69
CA GLU A 95 -2.28 7.14 -28.13
C GLU A 95 -1.76 5.88 -28.81
N ALA A 96 -0.56 5.43 -28.42
CA ALA A 96 -0.02 4.16 -28.90
C ALA A 96 -0.92 2.99 -28.52
N TYR A 97 -1.44 2.96 -27.28
CA TYR A 97 -2.40 1.96 -26.85
C TYR A 97 -3.69 2.00 -27.69
N GLY A 98 -4.26 3.19 -27.93
CA GLY A 98 -5.44 3.37 -28.77
C GLY A 98 -5.24 2.81 -30.18
N LYS A 99 -4.16 3.24 -30.85
CA LYS A 99 -3.78 2.78 -32.21
C LYS A 99 -3.59 1.27 -32.29
N LEU A 100 -2.93 0.66 -31.30
CA LEU A 100 -2.75 -0.80 -31.25
C LEU A 100 -4.09 -1.53 -31.16
N VAL A 101 -4.99 -1.08 -30.28
CA VAL A 101 -6.32 -1.67 -30.12
C VAL A 101 -7.17 -1.49 -31.40
N GLU A 102 -7.16 -0.31 -32.01
CA GLU A 102 -7.86 -0.03 -33.27
C GLU A 102 -7.33 -0.88 -34.44
N SER A 103 -6.04 -1.20 -34.44
CA SER A 103 -5.41 -2.09 -35.42
C SER A 103 -5.69 -3.58 -35.21
N GLY A 104 -6.47 -3.93 -34.17
CA GLY A 104 -6.88 -5.32 -33.89
C GLY A 104 -6.00 -6.06 -32.89
N VAL A 105 -5.02 -5.39 -32.26
CA VAL A 105 -4.19 -6.02 -31.20
C VAL A 105 -5.07 -6.26 -29.95
N PRO A 106 -5.05 -7.47 -29.35
CA PRO A 106 -5.76 -7.73 -28.11
C PRO A 106 -5.35 -6.75 -27.00
N LYS A 107 -6.31 -6.26 -26.22
CA LYS A 107 -6.07 -5.30 -25.12
C LYS A 107 -5.02 -5.77 -24.11
N GLU A 108 -4.91 -7.08 -23.91
CA GLU A 108 -3.96 -7.68 -22.98
C GLU A 108 -2.49 -7.60 -23.43
N ASP A 109 -2.26 -7.45 -24.73
CA ASP A 109 -0.94 -7.24 -25.34
C ASP A 109 -0.70 -5.74 -25.56
N ALA A 110 -1.72 -5.02 -26.07
CA ALA A 110 -1.62 -3.58 -26.32
C ALA A 110 -1.24 -2.81 -25.05
N ARG A 111 -1.69 -3.25 -23.86
CA ARG A 111 -1.38 -2.61 -22.59
C ARG A 111 0.11 -2.60 -22.21
N PHE A 112 0.98 -3.34 -22.90
CA PHE A 112 2.42 -3.33 -22.59
C PHE A 112 3.08 -1.95 -22.83
N VAL A 113 2.45 -1.08 -23.61
CA VAL A 113 2.92 0.31 -23.79
C VAL A 113 2.51 1.25 -22.64
N LEU A 114 1.66 0.79 -21.71
CA LEU A 114 1.18 1.62 -20.61
C LEU A 114 2.27 1.79 -19.55
N PRO A 115 2.46 3.01 -19.04
CA PRO A 115 3.50 3.29 -18.07
C PRO A 115 3.18 2.68 -16.70
N ASN A 116 4.22 2.41 -15.91
CA ASN A 116 4.10 1.99 -14.52
C ASN A 116 3.37 3.00 -13.62
N ALA A 117 3.27 4.25 -14.07
CA ALA A 117 2.54 5.32 -13.41
C ALA A 117 1.02 5.21 -13.57
N ALA A 118 0.52 4.32 -14.44
CA ALA A 118 -0.90 4.07 -14.60
C ALA A 118 -1.54 3.75 -13.25
N GLU A 119 -2.62 4.45 -12.92
CA GLU A 119 -3.36 4.22 -11.69
C GLU A 119 -4.05 2.85 -11.71
N THR A 120 -4.24 2.28 -10.53
CA THR A 120 -5.04 1.09 -10.29
C THR A 120 -5.77 1.21 -8.96
N SER A 121 -6.86 0.48 -8.85
CA SER A 121 -7.51 0.18 -7.58
C SER A 121 -7.46 -1.31 -7.28
N MET A 122 -7.60 -1.66 -6.00
CA MET A 122 -7.71 -3.04 -5.55
C MET A 122 -8.40 -3.15 -4.19
N ILE A 123 -8.97 -4.31 -3.92
CA ILE A 123 -9.34 -4.74 -2.58
C ILE A 123 -8.22 -5.65 -2.07
N MET A 124 -7.81 -5.45 -0.82
CA MET A 124 -6.82 -6.28 -0.15
C MET A 124 -7.35 -6.72 1.20
N THR A 125 -7.20 -8.01 1.53
CA THR A 125 -7.43 -8.53 2.88
C THR A 125 -6.15 -9.15 3.43
N MET A 126 -5.78 -8.81 4.66
CA MET A 126 -4.59 -9.33 5.32
C MET A 126 -4.89 -9.60 6.80
N ASP A 127 -4.29 -10.64 7.38
CA ASP A 127 -4.39 -10.89 8.81
C ASP A 127 -3.52 -9.90 9.62
N GLY A 128 -3.78 -9.81 10.93
CA GLY A 128 -3.09 -8.84 11.77
C GLY A 128 -1.57 -9.06 11.88
N GLU A 129 -1.10 -10.30 11.84
CA GLU A 129 0.34 -10.61 11.96
C GLU A 129 1.05 -10.20 10.67
N SER A 130 0.47 -10.56 9.54
CA SER A 130 0.93 -10.15 8.22
C SER A 130 0.89 -8.62 8.04
N LEU A 131 -0.13 -7.94 8.58
CA LEU A 131 -0.20 -6.48 8.58
C LEU A 131 0.93 -5.87 9.41
N ASN A 132 1.18 -6.40 10.62
CA ASN A 132 2.28 -5.91 11.44
C ASN A 132 3.64 -6.06 10.73
N HIS A 133 3.85 -7.18 10.04
CA HIS A 133 5.01 -7.38 9.18
C HIS A 133 5.04 -6.39 8.00
N PHE A 134 3.91 -6.19 7.33
CA PHE A 134 3.76 -5.23 6.24
C PHE A 134 4.16 -3.82 6.65
N PHE A 135 3.62 -3.31 7.76
CA PHE A 135 3.98 -2.00 8.30
C PHE A 135 5.46 -1.94 8.69
N GLY A 136 5.98 -2.99 9.34
CA GLY A 136 7.40 -3.10 9.69
C GLY A 136 8.35 -2.85 8.51
N LEU A 137 7.97 -3.31 7.32
CA LEU A 137 8.73 -3.14 6.07
C LEU A 137 8.38 -1.88 5.28
N ARG A 138 7.09 -1.53 5.18
CA ARG A 138 6.60 -0.51 4.23
C ARG A 138 6.49 0.88 4.82
N CYS A 139 6.37 1.01 6.14
CA CYS A 139 6.54 2.28 6.86
C CYS A 139 8.01 2.72 6.95
N CYS A 140 8.97 1.92 6.43
CA CYS A 140 10.38 2.25 6.49
C CYS A 140 10.73 3.41 5.54
N GLU A 141 11.57 4.35 5.98
CA GLU A 141 12.07 5.46 5.15
C GLU A 141 12.80 5.04 3.86
N ARG A 142 13.28 3.79 3.81
CA ARG A 142 13.89 3.20 2.60
C ARG A 142 12.89 2.65 1.60
N ALA A 143 11.65 2.41 2.02
CA ALA A 143 10.59 2.02 1.11
C ALA A 143 10.31 3.19 0.14
N GLN A 144 9.85 2.87 -1.08
CA GLN A 144 9.42 3.90 -2.02
C GLN A 144 8.32 4.74 -1.38
N TRP A 145 8.40 6.07 -1.54
CA TRP A 145 7.48 7.04 -0.93
C TRP A 145 6.01 6.62 -1.07
N GLU A 146 5.60 6.16 -2.26
CA GLU A 146 4.18 5.87 -2.53
C GLU A 146 3.65 4.67 -1.71
N ILE A 147 4.41 3.59 -1.59
CA ILE A 147 3.98 2.44 -0.77
C ILE A 147 4.11 2.75 0.72
N ARG A 148 5.01 3.66 1.09
CA ARG A 148 5.13 4.14 2.47
C ARG A 148 3.92 4.96 2.86
N ASP A 149 3.53 5.94 2.04
CA ASP A 149 2.34 6.75 2.28
C ASP A 149 1.08 5.86 2.33
N LEU A 150 0.99 4.84 1.47
CA LEU A 150 -0.08 3.85 1.51
C LEU A 150 -0.11 3.09 2.84
N ALA A 151 1.06 2.61 3.29
CA ALA A 151 1.20 1.87 4.52
C ALA A 151 0.85 2.73 5.74
N ASP A 152 1.25 3.99 5.76
CA ASP A 152 0.92 4.93 6.84
C ASP A 152 -0.58 5.24 6.88
N ALA A 153 -1.22 5.43 5.72
CA ALA A 153 -2.67 5.60 5.65
C ALA A 153 -3.41 4.37 6.18
N MET A 154 -3.00 3.16 5.77
CA MET A 154 -3.57 1.92 6.28
C MET A 154 -3.30 1.72 7.79
N LEU A 155 -2.14 2.15 8.29
CA LEU A 155 -1.78 2.04 9.71
C LEU A 155 -2.73 2.87 10.58
N LEU A 156 -3.04 4.09 10.16
CA LEU A 156 -3.99 4.97 10.87
C LEU A 156 -5.38 4.33 10.96
N GLU A 157 -5.88 3.75 9.86
CA GLU A 157 -7.18 3.06 9.82
C GLU A 157 -7.25 1.89 10.81
N VAL A 158 -6.18 1.09 10.93
CA VAL A 158 -6.17 -0.06 11.87
C VAL A 158 -5.97 0.37 13.32
N ILE A 159 -5.22 1.44 13.59
CA ILE A 159 -5.07 1.99 14.94
C ILE A 159 -6.42 2.49 15.44
N ALA A 160 -7.20 3.15 14.58
CA ALA A 160 -8.52 3.66 14.94
C ALA A 160 -9.49 2.57 15.40
N VAL A 161 -9.48 1.39 14.77
CA VAL A 161 -10.42 0.29 15.09
C VAL A 161 -9.89 -0.74 16.09
N ALA A 162 -8.56 -0.89 16.19
CA ALA A 162 -7.91 -1.90 17.02
C ALA A 162 -6.64 -1.35 17.69
N PRO A 163 -6.75 -0.29 18.52
CA PRO A 163 -5.60 0.37 19.12
C PRO A 163 -4.80 -0.57 20.04
N SER A 164 -5.47 -1.50 20.74
CA SER A 164 -4.78 -2.48 21.59
C SER A 164 -3.78 -3.37 20.83
N LEU A 165 -4.00 -3.57 19.52
CA LEU A 165 -3.17 -4.40 18.67
C LEU A 165 -2.09 -3.58 17.93
N PHE A 166 -2.43 -2.38 17.48
CA PHE A 166 -1.60 -1.62 16.53
C PHE A 166 -0.99 -0.32 17.06
N LYS A 167 -1.28 0.08 18.30
CA LYS A 167 -0.76 1.35 18.86
C LYS A 167 0.76 1.46 18.78
N GLU A 168 1.48 0.36 18.94
CA GLU A 168 2.95 0.35 18.87
C GLU A 168 3.51 -0.09 17.50
N THR A 169 2.63 -0.30 16.52
CA THR A 169 2.99 -0.72 15.15
C THR A 169 3.52 0.45 14.32
N GLY A 170 4.35 0.14 13.34
CA GLY A 170 5.07 1.13 12.50
C GLY A 170 6.26 0.46 11.80
N PRO A 171 7.32 1.20 11.42
CA PRO A 171 8.52 0.58 10.87
C PRO A 171 9.29 -0.19 11.93
N TYR A 172 10.05 -1.22 11.53
CA TYR A 172 10.77 -2.07 12.49
C TYR A 172 11.71 -1.33 13.43
N CYS A 173 12.34 -0.23 12.98
CA CYS A 173 13.21 0.57 13.82
C CYS A 173 12.45 1.27 14.97
N SER A 174 11.18 1.61 14.75
CA SER A 174 10.29 2.13 15.79
C SER A 174 9.84 1.00 16.72
N GLN A 175 9.33 -0.10 16.15
CA GLN A 175 8.81 -1.25 16.91
C GLN A 175 9.86 -1.93 17.81
N ARG A 176 11.08 -2.13 17.29
CA ARG A 176 12.14 -2.92 17.95
C ARG A 176 13.20 -2.08 18.65
N GLY A 177 13.19 -0.79 18.42
CA GLY A 177 14.19 0.13 18.97
C GLY A 177 15.51 0.21 18.20
N TYR A 178 15.78 -0.68 17.24
CA TYR A 178 16.99 -0.72 16.40
C TYR A 178 16.67 -0.99 14.92
N CYS A 179 17.55 -0.57 14.00
CA CYS A 179 17.35 -0.78 12.57
C CYS A 179 17.73 -2.21 12.13
N THR A 180 16.83 -2.89 11.42
CA THR A 180 17.03 -4.25 10.92
C THR A 180 17.74 -4.33 9.57
N GLU A 181 18.02 -3.20 8.93
CA GLU A 181 18.62 -3.11 7.59
C GLU A 181 20.14 -3.29 7.57
N GLY A 182 20.78 -3.36 8.75
CA GLY A 182 22.23 -3.53 8.89
C GLY A 182 23.00 -2.43 8.16
N ARG A 183 23.88 -2.81 7.22
CA ARG A 183 24.68 -1.87 6.39
C ARG A 183 23.85 -0.89 5.57
N PHE A 184 22.56 -1.17 5.39
CA PHE A 184 21.64 -0.36 4.62
C PHE A 184 20.82 0.62 5.49
N THR A 185 21.14 0.78 6.77
CA THR A 185 20.47 1.78 7.63
C THR A 185 20.41 3.19 7.01
N CYS A 186 19.28 3.87 7.17
CA CYS A 186 19.14 5.29 6.78
C CYS A 186 19.72 6.26 7.83
N ASN A 187 20.13 5.75 9.00
CA ASN A 187 20.63 6.51 10.16
C ASN A 187 19.64 7.51 10.80
N ARG A 188 18.34 7.38 10.52
CA ARG A 188 17.28 8.28 11.01
C ARG A 188 16.37 7.65 12.07
N ILE A 189 16.88 6.72 12.88
CA ILE A 189 16.05 5.94 13.83
C ILE A 189 15.30 6.87 14.80
N ASN A 190 15.97 7.88 15.35
CA ASN A 190 15.38 8.79 16.32
C ASN A 190 14.29 9.67 15.69
N GLU A 191 14.54 10.19 14.47
CA GLU A 191 13.56 10.96 13.70
C GLU A 191 12.31 10.12 13.41
N VAL A 192 12.51 8.89 12.93
CA VAL A 192 11.41 7.97 12.62
C VAL A 192 10.61 7.61 13.88
N LYS A 193 11.27 7.40 15.02
CA LYS A 193 10.56 7.12 16.28
C LYS A 193 9.65 8.29 16.68
N GLU A 194 10.14 9.52 16.62
CA GLU A 194 9.32 10.69 16.97
C GLU A 194 8.19 10.89 15.95
N GLN A 195 8.47 10.76 14.65
CA GLN A 195 7.47 10.84 13.60
C GLN A 195 6.31 9.86 13.81
N TYR A 196 6.60 8.58 14.08
CA TYR A 196 5.54 7.59 14.29
C TYR A 196 4.84 7.77 15.64
N LYS A 197 5.52 8.31 16.66
CA LYS A 197 4.87 8.69 17.90
C LYS A 197 3.85 9.81 17.67
N GLU A 198 4.22 10.88 16.96
CA GLU A 198 3.28 11.95 16.59
C GLU A 198 2.14 11.44 15.70
N LEU A 199 2.44 10.54 14.75
CA LEU A 199 1.43 9.97 13.86
C LEU A 199 0.34 9.24 14.65
N ARG A 200 0.71 8.48 15.68
CA ARG A 200 -0.21 7.74 16.57
C ARG A 200 -0.99 8.63 17.53
N GLU A 201 -0.47 9.80 17.87
CA GLU A 201 -1.19 10.77 18.71
C GLU A 201 -2.31 11.49 17.94
N ARG A 202 -2.27 11.44 16.60
CA ARG A 202 -3.27 12.05 15.70
C ARG A 202 -4.39 11.10 15.28
N SER A 203 -4.22 9.79 15.48
CA SER A 203 -5.20 8.72 15.20
C SER A 203 -6.14 8.48 16.37
#